data_AF-A0A3N5RY76-F1
#
_entry.id   AF-A0A3N5RY76-F1
#
_cell.length_a   1.000
_cell.length_b   1.000
_cell.length_c   1.000
_cell.angle_alpha   90.00
_cell.angle_beta   90.00
_cell.angle_gamma   90.00
#
_symmetry.space_group_name_H-M   'P 1'
#
loop_
_entity.id
_entity.type
_entity.pdbx_description
1 polymer ?
#
loop_
_entity_poly.entity_id
_entity_poly.type
_entity_poly.pdbx_seq_one_letter_code
_entity_poly.pdbx_strand_id
1 'polypeptide(L)'
;MPTSITHSTVSALVSGSSQTRRSFLQASAAGGLAAGTLGFTDLLRLRADELKREGRSMILLWMQGGPSQFETFDPKPGHANGGPTTAIETSVAGIRIASG
;
A
#
# COMPACT_ATOMS: atom_id res chain seq x y z
N MET A 1 -41.23 -24.08 43.02
CA MET A 1 -40.05 -23.31 43.47
C MET A 1 -39.74 -22.27 42.40
N PRO A 2 -39.72 -20.96 42.70
CA PRO A 2 -39.38 -19.96 41.70
C PRO A 2 -37.88 -19.70 41.71
N THR A 3 -37.20 -19.93 40.59
CA THR A 3 -35.83 -19.45 40.36
C THR A 3 -35.91 -18.11 39.63
N SER A 4 -35.68 -17.04 40.38
CA SER A 4 -35.57 -15.67 39.88
C SER A 4 -34.34 -15.55 38.97
N ILE A 5 -34.54 -15.20 37.70
CA ILE A 5 -33.46 -14.86 36.77
C ILE A 5 -33.37 -13.33 36.74
N THR A 6 -32.35 -12.79 37.40
CA THR A 6 -32.00 -11.37 37.38
C THR A 6 -31.38 -11.02 36.02
N HIS A 7 -32.13 -10.34 35.16
CA HIS A 7 -31.56 -9.67 33.99
C HIS A 7 -30.93 -8.34 34.44
N SER A 8 -29.61 -8.31 34.59
CA SER A 8 -28.87 -7.04 34.66
C SER A 8 -28.84 -6.41 33.28
N THR A 9 -29.77 -5.52 33.01
CA THR A 9 -29.73 -4.60 31.87
C THR A 9 -28.54 -3.65 32.04
N VAL A 10 -27.55 -3.78 31.15
CA VAL A 10 -26.51 -2.77 30.95
C VAL A 10 -27.17 -1.56 30.30
N SER A 11 -27.67 -0.64 31.13
CA SER A 11 -28.12 0.68 30.71
C SER A 11 -26.88 1.53 30.43
N ALA A 12 -26.34 1.42 29.21
CA ALA A 12 -25.32 2.36 28.75
C ALA A 12 -25.98 3.75 28.61
N LEU A 13 -25.45 4.70 29.38
CA LEU A 13 -25.81 6.11 29.38
C LEU A 13 -25.67 6.71 27.97
N VAL A 14 -26.71 6.60 27.15
CA VAL A 14 -26.96 7.60 26.11
C VAL A 14 -27.67 8.75 26.81
N SER A 15 -26.85 9.63 27.39
CA SER A 15 -27.31 10.91 27.91
C SER A 15 -27.98 11.68 26.77
N GLY A 16 -29.27 11.96 26.93
CA GLY A 16 -30.12 12.67 25.96
C GLY A 16 -29.75 14.14 25.83
N SER A 17 -28.62 14.42 25.19
CA SER A 17 -28.31 15.77 24.72
C SER A 17 -28.94 15.98 23.36
N SER A 18 -29.73 17.07 23.22
CA SER A 18 -30.09 17.64 21.92
C SER A 18 -28.86 17.62 21.01
N GLN A 19 -28.96 16.98 19.84
CA GLN A 19 -27.87 16.89 18.86
C GLN A 19 -27.59 18.29 18.31
N THR A 20 -26.83 19.07 19.07
CA THR A 20 -26.40 20.40 18.65
C THR A 20 -25.27 20.25 17.64
N ARG A 21 -25.18 21.17 16.68
CA ARG A 21 -24.05 21.28 15.72
C ARG A 21 -22.68 21.21 16.42
N ARG A 22 -22.58 21.76 17.64
CA ARG A 22 -21.39 21.72 18.48
C ARG A 22 -21.06 20.30 18.98
N SER A 23 -22.06 19.58 19.48
CA SER A 23 -21.88 18.18 19.90
C SER A 23 -21.45 17.30 18.72
N PHE A 24 -22.03 17.52 17.53
CA PHE A 24 -21.61 16.82 16.32
C PHE A 24 -20.14 17.12 15.95
N LEU A 25 -19.73 18.39 15.94
CA LEU A 25 -18.34 18.77 15.65
C LEU A 25 -17.33 18.24 16.68
N GLN A 26 -17.71 18.18 17.96
CA GLN A 26 -16.86 17.61 19.00
C GLN A 26 -16.74 16.09 18.84
N ALA A 27 -17.84 15.39 18.56
CA ALA A 27 -17.83 13.96 18.32
C ALA A 27 -17.05 13.59 17.06
N SER A 28 -17.18 14.36 15.97
CA SER A 28 -16.43 14.11 14.74
C SER A 28 -14.94 14.44 14.90
N ALA A 29 -14.57 15.47 15.66
CA ALA A 29 -13.17 15.75 15.99
C ALA A 29 -12.55 14.61 16.81
N ALA A 30 -13.25 14.11 17.84
CA ALA A 30 -12.80 12.98 18.64
C ALA A 30 -12.69 11.69 17.80
N GLY A 31 -13.69 11.43 16.95
CA GLY A 31 -13.69 10.28 16.02
C GLY A 31 -12.59 10.36 14.97
N GLY A 32 -12.31 11.54 14.43
CA GLY A 32 -11.25 11.78 13.45
C GLY A 32 -9.85 11.58 14.05
N LEU A 33 -9.63 12.04 15.29
CA LEU A 33 -8.38 11.79 16.00
C LEU A 33 -8.18 10.29 16.29
N ALA A 34 -9.24 9.59 16.70
CA ALA A 34 -9.18 8.15 16.92
C ALA A 34 -8.92 7.38 15.61
N ALA A 35 -9.59 7.73 14.52
CA ALA A 35 -9.37 7.13 13.21
C ALA A 35 -7.95 7.42 12.66
N GLY A 36 -7.40 8.59 12.97
CA GLY A 36 -6.02 8.96 12.60
C GLY A 36 -4.93 8.11 13.27
N THR A 37 -5.28 7.31 14.28
CA THR A 37 -4.35 6.33 14.88
C THR A 37 -4.23 5.03 14.08
N LEU A 38 -5.18 4.75 13.18
CA LEU A 38 -5.12 3.58 12.30
C LEU A 38 -4.14 3.85 11.17
N GLY A 39 -3.06 3.07 11.14
CA GLY A 39 -2.03 3.15 10.11
C GLY A 39 -2.31 2.23 8.92
N PHE A 40 -1.53 2.40 7.86
CA PHE A 40 -1.51 1.47 6.72
C PHE A 40 -1.30 0.01 7.13
N THR A 41 -0.45 -0.23 8.13
CA THR A 41 -0.18 -1.56 8.68
C THR A 41 -1.41 -2.18 9.34
N ASP A 42 -2.28 -1.39 9.97
CA ASP A 42 -3.49 -1.91 10.62
C ASP A 42 -4.53 -2.35 9.58
N LEU A 43 -4.63 -1.61 8.47
CA LEU A 43 -5.44 -2.00 7.32
C LEU A 43 -4.92 -3.29 6.67
N LEU A 44 -3.60 -3.42 6.51
CA LEU A 44 -2.96 -4.64 6.02
C LEU A 44 -3.25 -5.84 6.94
N ARG A 45 -3.16 -5.67 8.26
CA ARG A 45 -3.46 -6.72 9.24
C ARG A 45 -4.90 -7.19 9.14
N LEU A 46 -5.84 -6.27 8.96
CA LEU A 46 -7.26 -6.59 8.80
C LEU A 46 -7.53 -7.43 7.53
N ARG A 47 -6.66 -7.32 6.51
CA ARG A 47 -6.75 -8.06 5.25
C ARG A 47 -5.74 -9.20 5.13
N ALA A 48 -5.10 -9.61 6.23
CA ALA A 48 -4.02 -10.58 6.20
C ALA A 48 -4.41 -11.92 5.58
N ASP A 49 -5.59 -12.46 5.92
CA ASP A 49 -6.06 -13.75 5.39
C ASP A 49 -6.34 -13.69 3.88
N GLU A 50 -6.92 -12.59 3.42
CA GLU A 50 -7.18 -12.34 1.99
C GLU A 50 -5.86 -12.21 1.22
N LEU A 51 -4.92 -11.39 1.72
CA LEU A 51 -3.59 -11.21 1.12
C LEU A 51 -2.80 -12.52 1.07
N LYS A 52 -2.91 -13.36 2.12
CA LYS A 52 -2.27 -14.68 2.15
C LYS A 52 -2.87 -15.62 1.12
N ARG A 53 -4.20 -15.60 0.92
CA ARG A 53 -4.89 -16.39 -0.10
C ARG A 53 -4.49 -15.97 -1.52
N GLU A 54 -4.22 -14.68 -1.75
CA GLU A 54 -3.76 -14.20 -3.05
C GLU A 54 -2.36 -14.70 -3.44
N GLY A 55 -1.55 -15.15 -2.49
CA GLY A 55 -0.28 -15.83 -2.76
C GLY A 55 0.74 -14.98 -3.53
N ARG A 56 0.69 -13.65 -3.38
CA ARG A 56 1.58 -12.74 -4.10
C ARG A 56 3.01 -12.85 -3.57
N SER A 57 3.98 -12.83 -4.48
CA SER A 57 5.41 -12.80 -4.18
C SER A 57 6.01 -11.49 -4.70
N MET A 58 6.84 -10.83 -3.89
CA MET A 58 7.56 -9.61 -4.28
C MET A 58 9.06 -9.85 -4.18
N ILE A 59 9.79 -9.61 -5.27
CA ILE A 59 11.25 -9.60 -5.28
C ILE A 59 11.69 -8.15 -5.15
N LEU A 60 12.27 -7.78 -4.01
CA LEU A 60 12.91 -6.48 -3.82
C LEU A 60 14.37 -6.57 -4.26
N LEU A 61 14.70 -5.96 -5.39
CA LEU A 61 16.08 -5.81 -5.83
C LEU A 61 16.65 -4.48 -5.31
N TRP A 62 17.47 -4.55 -4.26
CA TRP A 62 18.14 -3.37 -3.71
C TRP A 62 19.47 -3.12 -4.42
N MET A 63 19.52 -2.09 -5.27
CA MET A 63 20.75 -1.67 -5.96
C MET A 63 21.18 -0.31 -5.40
N GLN A 64 22.24 -0.27 -4.59
CA GLN A 64 22.85 0.99 -4.14
C GLN A 64 23.35 1.77 -5.36
N GLY A 65 22.55 2.73 -5.85
CA GLY A 65 22.85 3.51 -7.05
C GLY A 65 22.16 3.07 -8.34
N GLY A 66 21.27 2.06 -8.30
CA GLY A 66 20.53 1.59 -9.48
C GLY A 66 21.39 0.80 -10.48
N PRO A 67 20.80 0.35 -11.61
CA PRO A 67 21.58 -0.18 -12.72
C PRO A 67 22.53 0.87 -13.28
N SER A 68 23.73 0.46 -13.66
CA SER A 68 24.71 1.35 -14.31
C SER A 68 24.06 2.02 -15.54
N GLN A 69 24.12 3.35 -15.62
CA GLN A 69 23.63 4.12 -16.79
C GLN A 69 24.28 3.65 -18.10
N PHE A 70 25.48 3.07 -18.03
CA PHE A 70 26.19 2.51 -19.17
C PHE A 70 25.39 1.42 -19.90
N GLU A 71 24.51 0.72 -19.18
CA GLU A 71 23.79 -0.46 -19.68
C GLU A 71 22.43 -0.12 -20.32
N THR A 72 21.90 1.08 -20.09
CA THR A 72 20.51 1.42 -20.47
C THR A 72 20.31 1.48 -21.99
N PHE A 73 21.33 1.89 -22.74
CA PHE A 73 21.23 2.09 -24.18
C PHE A 73 22.26 1.29 -24.99
N ASP A 74 23.04 0.42 -24.35
CA ASP A 74 24.04 -0.41 -25.04
C ASP A 74 23.36 -1.64 -25.68
N PRO A 75 23.31 -1.75 -27.02
CA PRO A 75 22.66 -2.87 -27.68
C PRO A 75 23.47 -4.18 -27.61
N LYS A 76 24.72 -4.17 -27.12
CA LYS A 76 25.59 -5.34 -26.95
C LYS A 76 25.46 -6.39 -28.07
N PRO A 77 25.64 -6.02 -29.35
CA PRO A 77 25.34 -6.90 -30.48
C PRO A 77 26.23 -8.14 -30.44
N GLY A 78 25.62 -9.32 -30.46
CA GLY A 78 26.32 -10.61 -30.45
C GLY A 78 26.88 -11.04 -29.09
N HIS A 79 26.59 -10.30 -28.01
CA HIS A 79 27.02 -10.67 -26.67
C HIS A 79 26.01 -11.63 -26.02
N ALA A 80 26.50 -12.66 -25.31
CA ALA A 80 25.65 -13.66 -24.65
C ALA A 80 24.61 -13.07 -23.67
N ASN A 81 24.95 -11.91 -23.08
CA ASN A 81 24.13 -11.21 -22.09
C ASN A 81 23.40 -9.96 -22.64
N GLY A 82 23.36 -9.75 -23.96
CA GLY A 82 22.80 -8.53 -24.57
C GLY A 82 21.27 -8.47 -24.62
N GLY A 83 20.58 -9.57 -24.29
CA GLY A 83 19.13 -9.66 -24.43
C GLY A 83 18.66 -9.63 -25.90
N PRO A 84 17.35 -9.51 -26.14
CA PRO A 84 16.77 -9.54 -27.49
C PRO A 84 16.85 -8.18 -28.22
N THR A 85 17.44 -7.16 -27.59
CA THR A 85 17.55 -5.80 -28.13
C THR A 85 18.41 -5.76 -29.39
N THR A 86 18.04 -4.91 -30.34
CA THR A 86 18.80 -4.67 -31.58
C THR A 86 19.48 -3.32 -31.57
N ALA A 87 20.62 -3.21 -32.28
CA ALA A 87 21.33 -1.95 -32.45
C ALA A 87 20.69 -1.12 -33.57
N ILE A 88 20.30 0.12 -33.28
CA ILE A 88 19.75 1.09 -34.25
C ILE A 88 20.72 2.26 -34.46
N GLU A 89 20.73 2.80 -35.67
CA GLU A 89 21.51 4.00 -36.01
C GLU A 89 20.90 5.26 -35.40
N THR A 90 21.76 6.20 -35.03
CA THR A 90 21.34 7.53 -34.57
C THR A 90 21.64 8.60 -35.63
N SER A 91 21.24 9.84 -35.39
CA SER A 91 21.58 10.97 -36.25
C SER A 91 23.07 11.36 -36.21
N VAL A 92 23.84 10.83 -35.25
CA VAL A 92 25.28 11.06 -35.12
C VAL A 92 26.03 9.84 -35.67
N ALA A 93 26.89 10.07 -36.66
CA ALA A 93 27.65 9.01 -37.30
C ALA A 93 28.51 8.23 -36.29
N GLY A 94 28.41 6.90 -36.35
CA GLY A 94 29.17 5.99 -35.49
C GLY A 94 28.57 5.73 -34.11
N ILE A 95 27.45 6.38 -33.75
CA ILE A 95 26.72 6.12 -32.51
C ILE A 95 25.50 5.23 -32.80
N ARG A 96 25.45 4.08 -32.12
CA ARG A 96 24.31 3.15 -32.13
C ARG A 96 23.76 2.98 -30.72
N ILE A 97 22.44 2.80 -30.62
CA ILE A 97 21.74 2.56 -29.35
C ILE A 97 20.81 1.35 -29.44
N ALA A 98 20.36 0.84 -28.30
CA ALA A 98 19.33 -0.17 -28.17
C ALA A 98 17.97 0.28 -28.76
N SER A 99 17.27 -0.61 -29.47
CA SER A 99 15.84 -0.45 -29.79
C SER A 99 14.98 -0.56 -28.52
N GLY A 100 14.16 0.45 -28.25
CA GLY A 100 13.23 0.49 -27.11
C GLY A 100 11.95 -0.31 -27.32
#